data_AF-A0A072U9W9-F1
#
_entry.id   AF-A0A072U9W9-F1
#
_cell.length_a   1.000
_cell.length_b   1.000
_cell.length_c   1.000
_cell.angle_alpha   90.00
_cell.angle_beta   90.00
_cell.angle_gamma   90.00
#
_symmetry.space_group_name_H-M   'P 1'
#
loop_
_entity.id
_entity.type
_entity.pdbx_description
1 polymer ?
#
loop_
_entity_poly.entity_id
_entity_poly.type
_entity_poly.pdbx_seq_one_letter_code
_entity_poly.pdbx_strand_id
1 'polypeptide(L)'
;MTYLKLTPLAVFFLATLIILPMKKVEASRCLMALCSATSQTCGEGCFCFPTDPWQGIYDCQPASYKDLVKISGKNPNFCQSHVECKEKGSGSFCARYPSPNVDYGLCVASLSEGEDFFKIASKLTVAKDFLTMLEIA
;
A
#
# COMPACT_ATOMS: atom_id res chain seq x y z
N MET A 1 20.61 55.96 6.12
CA MET A 1 19.33 55.23 6.19
C MET A 1 19.01 54.68 4.81
N THR A 2 19.65 53.57 4.46
CA THR A 2 19.62 52.95 3.13
C THR A 2 18.60 51.81 3.14
N TYR A 3 17.31 52.16 3.03
CA TYR A 3 16.30 51.20 2.61
C TYR A 3 16.43 50.99 1.09
N LEU A 4 17.53 50.36 0.69
CA LEU A 4 17.71 49.85 -0.67
C LEU A 4 16.74 48.68 -0.83
N LYS A 5 15.60 49.01 -1.46
CA LYS A 5 14.59 48.14 -2.07
C LYS A 5 14.95 46.64 -2.00
N LEU A 6 14.59 46.00 -0.89
CA LEU A 6 14.52 44.54 -0.74
C LEU A 6 13.30 43.95 -1.47
N THR A 7 12.37 44.82 -1.86
CA THR A 7 11.10 44.49 -2.52
C THR A 7 11.23 43.78 -3.88
N PRO A 8 12.18 44.09 -4.78
CA PRO A 8 12.28 43.42 -6.08
C PRO A 8 12.79 41.98 -5.97
N LEU A 9 13.65 41.70 -4.98
CA LEU A 9 14.17 40.35 -4.72
C LEU A 9 13.05 39.40 -4.27
N ALA A 10 12.17 39.87 -3.37
CA ALA A 10 11.03 39.07 -2.90
C ALA A 10 10.05 38.70 -4.02
N VAL A 11 9.79 39.62 -4.96
CA VAL A 11 8.94 39.35 -6.15
C VAL A 11 9.60 38.35 -7.09
N PHE A 12 10.93 38.41 -7.26
CA PHE A 12 11.67 37.47 -8.10
C PHE A 12 11.60 36.03 -7.55
N PHE A 13 11.73 35.86 -6.23
CA PHE A 13 11.59 34.55 -5.58
C PHE A 13 10.15 33.99 -5.67
N LEU A 14 9.13 34.85 -5.53
CA LEU A 14 7.73 34.45 -5.72
C LEU A 14 7.45 33.96 -7.14
N ALA A 15 7.99 34.64 -8.16
CA ALA A 15 7.82 34.24 -9.56
C ALA A 15 8.48 32.88 -9.87
N THR A 16 9.65 32.60 -9.29
CA THR A 16 10.30 31.29 -9.48
C THR A 16 9.55 30.12 -8.83
N LEU A 17 8.80 30.34 -7.74
CA LEU A 17 7.96 29.30 -7.13
C LEU A 17 6.75 28.94 -7.99
N ILE A 18 6.25 29.86 -8.81
CA ILE A 18 5.08 29.64 -9.70
C ILE A 18 5.49 28.86 -10.96
N ILE A 19 6.76 28.95 -11.39
CA ILE A 19 7.30 28.28 -12.59
C ILE A 19 7.91 26.92 -12.27
N LEU A 20 8.03 26.53 -10.99
CA LEU A 20 8.20 25.12 -10.68
C LEU A 20 6.87 24.45 -11.03
N PRO A 21 6.76 23.69 -12.14
CA PRO A 21 5.68 22.74 -12.19
C PRO A 21 5.89 21.92 -10.92
N MET A 22 4.93 21.98 -9.99
CA MET A 22 4.66 20.80 -9.22
C MET A 22 4.36 19.77 -10.29
N LYS A 23 5.42 19.09 -10.76
CA LYS A 23 5.34 17.78 -11.36
C LYS A 23 4.35 17.14 -10.41
N LYS A 24 3.16 16.80 -10.91
CA LYS A 24 2.33 15.85 -10.22
C LYS A 24 3.30 14.70 -10.05
N VAL A 25 3.96 14.66 -8.89
CA VAL A 25 4.51 13.47 -8.35
C VAL A 25 3.27 12.62 -8.44
N GLU A 26 3.31 11.60 -9.29
CA GLU A 26 2.33 10.53 -9.31
C GLU A 26 2.45 9.81 -7.96
N ALA A 27 2.34 10.57 -6.88
CA ALA A 27 2.36 10.19 -5.51
C ALA A 27 1.09 9.39 -5.37
N SER A 28 1.31 8.10 -5.13
CA SER A 28 0.32 7.11 -4.76
C SER A 28 -0.75 6.85 -5.82
N ARG A 29 -0.42 6.07 -6.87
CA ARG A 29 -1.45 5.34 -7.63
C ARG A 29 -2.34 4.51 -6.70
N CYS A 30 -1.77 4.03 -5.60
CA CYS A 30 -2.50 3.47 -4.47
C CYS A 30 -2.25 4.37 -3.27
N LEU A 31 -3.15 5.31 -2.99
CA LEU A 31 -3.29 5.82 -1.62
C LEU A 31 -3.51 4.57 -0.76
N MET A 32 -2.79 4.41 0.35
CA MET A 32 -3.03 3.36 1.34
C MET A 32 -4.38 3.63 2.03
N ALA A 33 -5.44 3.64 1.23
CA ALA A 33 -6.81 3.81 1.61
C ALA A 33 -7.33 2.45 2.05
N LEU A 34 -8.19 2.50 3.07
CA LEU A 34 -8.93 1.34 3.49
C LEU A 34 -9.76 0.84 2.31
N CYS A 35 -9.67 -0.45 2.05
CA CYS A 35 -10.56 -1.15 1.14
C CYS A 35 -11.34 -2.20 1.92
N SER A 36 -12.35 -2.76 1.28
CA SER A 36 -13.05 -3.93 1.79
C SER A 36 -12.73 -5.08 0.85
N ALA A 37 -12.67 -6.30 1.39
CA ALA A 37 -12.58 -7.50 0.58
C ALA A 37 -13.70 -7.61 -0.48
N THR A 38 -14.80 -6.88 -0.25
CA THR A 38 -16.03 -6.84 -1.07
C THR A 38 -16.06 -5.66 -2.06
N SER A 39 -15.50 -4.51 -1.70
CA SER A 39 -15.34 -3.36 -2.60
C SER A 39 -13.89 -3.32 -3.10
N GLN A 40 -13.60 -4.07 -4.17
CA GLN A 40 -12.31 -4.09 -4.86
C GLN A 40 -11.94 -2.76 -5.55
N THR A 41 -12.57 -1.64 -5.21
CA THR A 41 -12.32 -0.34 -5.84
C THR A 41 -11.03 0.28 -5.31
N CYS A 42 -9.93 -0.45 -5.42
CA CYS A 42 -8.62 0.17 -5.47
C CYS A 42 -8.43 0.72 -6.89
N GLY A 43 -7.66 1.81 -7.01
CA GLY A 43 -7.36 2.41 -8.32
C GLY A 43 -6.68 1.43 -9.28
N GLU A 44 -6.60 1.80 -10.55
CA GLU A 44 -5.93 0.98 -11.56
C GLU A 44 -4.46 0.68 -11.16
N GLY A 45 -4.06 -0.59 -11.23
CA GLY A 45 -2.73 -1.05 -10.79
C GLY A 45 -2.60 -1.27 -9.27
N CYS A 46 -3.70 -1.19 -8.53
CA CYS A 46 -3.78 -1.47 -7.11
C CYS A 46 -4.68 -2.68 -6.83
N PHE A 47 -4.48 -3.29 -5.67
CA PHE A 47 -5.35 -4.35 -5.20
C PHE A 47 -5.59 -4.23 -3.70
N CYS A 48 -6.68 -4.82 -3.23
CA CYS A 48 -7.04 -4.80 -1.83
C CYS A 48 -6.30 -5.93 -1.09
N PHE A 49 -5.31 -5.58 -0.28
CA PHE A 49 -4.51 -6.54 0.47
C PHE A 49 -4.99 -6.60 1.93
N PRO A 50 -5.20 -7.79 2.50
CA PRO A 50 -5.48 -7.93 3.94
C PRO A 50 -4.23 -7.56 4.73
N THR A 51 -4.12 -6.35 5.27
CA THR A 51 -2.96 -5.97 6.08
C THR A 51 -3.02 -6.56 7.49
N ASP A 52 -4.23 -6.65 8.05
CA ASP A 52 -4.52 -7.42 9.25
C ASP A 52 -5.85 -8.16 9.05
N PRO A 53 -5.81 -9.39 8.51
CA PRO A 53 -7.03 -10.16 8.32
C PRO A 53 -7.70 -10.47 9.66
N TRP A 54 -7.00 -10.71 10.77
CA TRP A 54 -7.66 -11.02 12.05
C TRP A 54 -8.56 -9.89 12.56
N GLN A 55 -8.20 -8.64 12.28
CA GLN A 55 -9.02 -7.46 12.58
C GLN A 55 -9.94 -7.03 11.43
N GLY A 56 -9.92 -7.76 10.30
CA GLY A 56 -10.71 -7.41 9.11
C GLY A 56 -10.25 -6.13 8.43
N ILE A 57 -8.98 -5.76 8.58
CA ILE A 57 -8.39 -4.55 8.00
C ILE A 57 -7.74 -4.89 6.66
N TYR A 58 -8.09 -4.11 5.64
CA TYR A 58 -7.56 -4.24 4.30
C TYR A 58 -7.18 -2.86 3.76
N ASP A 59 -6.05 -2.80 3.07
CA ASP A 59 -5.54 -1.57 2.47
C ASP A 59 -5.25 -1.77 0.99
N CYS A 60 -5.47 -0.72 0.19
CA CYS A 60 -5.04 -0.72 -1.20
C CYS A 60 -3.50 -0.69 -1.28
N GLN A 61 -2.93 -1.71 -1.91
CA GLN A 61 -1.51 -1.84 -2.16
C GLN A 61 -1.22 -1.82 -3.67
N PRO A 62 -0.06 -1.29 -4.10
CA PRO A 62 0.39 -1.43 -5.49
C PRO A 62 0.56 -2.89 -5.85
N ALA A 63 0.12 -3.27 -7.05
CA ALA A 63 0.29 -4.64 -7.53
C ALA A 63 1.76 -4.98 -7.86
N SER A 64 2.58 -3.96 -8.17
CA SER A 64 4.02 -4.13 -8.41
C SER A 64 4.85 -3.82 -7.17
N TYR A 65 5.78 -4.72 -6.87
CA TYR A 65 6.78 -4.64 -5.83
C TYR A 65 7.62 -3.37 -5.96
N LYS A 66 7.96 -3.00 -7.20
CA LYS A 66 8.75 -1.78 -7.46
C LYS A 66 8.04 -0.52 -6.98
N ASP A 67 6.73 -0.49 -7.07
CA ASP A 67 5.92 0.64 -6.61
C ASP A 67 5.61 0.52 -5.12
N LEU A 68 5.43 -0.70 -4.62
CA LEU A 68 5.29 -1.00 -3.20
C LEU A 68 6.49 -0.49 -2.41
N VAL A 69 7.72 -0.84 -2.78
CA VAL A 69 8.92 -0.45 -2.01
C VAL A 69 9.18 1.07 -2.00
N LYS A 70 8.63 1.81 -2.97
CA LYS A 70 8.72 3.29 -2.98
C LYS A 70 7.81 3.95 -1.96
N ILE A 71 6.67 3.31 -1.67
CA ILE A 71 5.63 3.84 -0.76
C ILE A 71 5.79 3.24 0.63
N SER A 72 6.15 1.97 0.70
CA SER A 72 6.28 1.15 1.90
C SER A 72 7.60 1.38 2.64
N GLY A 73 7.96 2.64 2.90
CA GLY A 73 9.04 2.96 3.84
C GLY A 73 8.82 2.41 5.26
N LYS A 74 7.74 1.64 5.52
CA LYS A 74 7.30 1.18 6.84
C LYS A 74 6.82 -0.27 6.96
N ASN A 75 6.59 -1.05 5.90
CA ASN A 75 6.11 -2.43 6.05
C ASN A 75 7.22 -3.45 5.69
N PRO A 76 8.00 -3.93 6.68
CA PRO A 76 9.18 -4.76 6.43
C PRO A 76 8.84 -6.14 5.88
N ASN A 77 7.59 -6.56 5.94
CA ASN A 77 7.21 -7.93 5.67
C ASN A 77 6.92 -8.22 4.19
N PHE A 78 7.02 -7.28 3.25
CA PHE A 78 6.87 -7.61 1.83
C PHE A 78 8.16 -8.20 1.23
N CYS A 79 8.02 -9.09 0.24
CA CYS A 79 9.15 -9.81 -0.36
C CYS A 79 8.95 -10.21 -1.82
N GLN A 80 10.05 -10.32 -2.55
CA GLN A 80 10.16 -11.03 -3.83
C GLN A 80 10.74 -12.43 -3.66
N SER A 81 11.51 -12.70 -2.59
CA SER A 81 12.17 -13.99 -2.41
C SER A 81 12.21 -14.44 -0.94
N HIS A 82 12.41 -15.74 -0.74
CA HIS A 82 12.67 -16.30 0.59
C HIS A 82 13.96 -15.75 1.21
N VAL A 83 14.97 -15.47 0.39
CA VAL A 83 16.25 -14.91 0.83
C VAL A 83 16.04 -13.53 1.43
N GLU A 84 15.26 -12.69 0.76
CA GLU A 84 14.93 -11.34 1.23
C GLU A 84 14.24 -11.36 2.61
N CYS A 85 13.34 -12.30 2.86
CA CYS A 85 12.71 -12.43 4.17
C CYS A 85 13.70 -12.77 5.28
N LYS A 86 14.65 -13.67 4.99
CA LYS A 86 15.71 -14.06 5.94
C LYS A 86 16.65 -12.90 6.21
N GLU A 87 17.06 -12.17 5.18
CA GLU A 87 17.92 -10.99 5.29
C GLU A 87 17.25 -9.87 6.10
N LYS A 88 15.94 -9.68 5.93
CA LYS A 88 15.15 -8.70 6.70
C LYS A 88 14.87 -9.15 8.14
N GLY A 89 15.03 -10.43 8.47
CA GLY A 89 14.62 -10.99 9.76
C GLY A 89 13.10 -11.01 9.97
N SER A 90 12.30 -10.76 8.92
CA SER A 90 10.84 -10.70 8.95
C SER A 90 10.17 -12.07 8.78
N GLY A 91 10.94 -13.14 8.55
CA GLY A 91 10.42 -14.48 8.33
C GLY A 91 11.41 -15.36 7.57
N SER A 92 11.01 -16.61 7.30
CA SER A 92 11.84 -17.58 6.57
C SER A 92 11.35 -17.84 5.15
N PHE A 93 10.07 -17.58 4.89
CA PHE A 93 9.41 -17.84 3.61
C PHE A 93 8.72 -16.59 3.11
N CYS A 94 8.58 -16.52 1.79
CA CYS A 94 7.90 -15.46 1.07
C CYS A 94 6.63 -16.08 0.47
N ALA A 95 5.53 -15.93 1.17
CA ALA A 95 4.23 -16.41 0.76
C ALA A 95 3.67 -15.49 -0.32
N ARG A 96 3.66 -15.96 -1.57
CA ARG A 96 3.15 -15.17 -2.70
C ARG A 96 1.65 -14.99 -2.57
N TYR A 97 1.20 -13.76 -2.83
CA TYR A 97 -0.23 -13.47 -2.88
C TYR A 97 -0.85 -14.27 -4.03
N PRO A 98 -2.00 -14.94 -3.83
CA PRO A 98 -2.61 -15.83 -4.83
C PRO A 98 -3.34 -15.03 -5.94
N SER A 99 -2.69 -14.04 -6.51
CA SER A 99 -3.16 -13.30 -7.69
C SER A 99 -2.04 -13.18 -8.72
N PRO A 100 -2.29 -13.52 -10.00
CA PRO A 100 -1.28 -13.41 -11.05
C PRO A 100 -0.87 -11.95 -11.33
N ASN A 101 -1.67 -10.98 -10.88
CA ASN A 101 -1.42 -9.57 -11.10
C ASN A 101 -0.50 -8.95 -10.04
N VAL A 102 -0.14 -9.70 -8.98
CA VAL A 102 0.70 -9.22 -7.88
C VAL A 102 2.06 -9.93 -7.94
N ASP A 103 3.14 -9.17 -8.08
CA ASP A 103 4.48 -9.70 -8.34
C ASP A 103 5.34 -9.88 -7.07
N TYR A 104 4.72 -9.88 -5.88
CA TYR A 104 5.37 -10.05 -4.57
C TYR A 104 4.56 -10.91 -3.59
N GLY A 105 5.13 -11.14 -2.41
CA GLY A 105 4.53 -11.87 -1.31
C GLY A 105 4.75 -11.21 0.05
N LEU A 106 4.33 -11.93 1.09
CA LEU A 106 4.53 -11.59 2.50
C LEU A 106 5.53 -12.55 3.14
N CYS A 107 6.43 -12.02 3.95
CA CYS A 107 7.34 -12.75 4.80
C CYS A 107 6.55 -13.37 5.94
N VAL A 108 6.68 -14.68 6.07
CA VAL A 108 6.05 -15.50 7.10
C VAL A 108 7.11 -16.40 7.72
N ALA A 109 6.93 -16.77 8.99
CA ALA A 109 7.84 -17.69 9.67
C ALA A 109 7.71 -19.10 9.09
N SER A 110 6.52 -19.48 8.61
CA SER A 110 6.23 -20.78 8.02
C SER A 110 5.21 -20.70 6.88
N LEU A 111 5.19 -21.70 5.98
CA LEU A 111 4.16 -21.76 4.93
C LEU A 111 2.74 -21.90 5.50
N SER A 112 2.56 -22.66 6.58
CA SER A 112 1.28 -22.83 7.27
C SER A 112 0.72 -21.50 7.80
N GLU A 113 1.58 -20.62 8.30
CA GLU A 113 1.17 -19.28 8.74
C GLU A 113 0.66 -18.45 7.55
N GLY A 114 1.32 -18.53 6.39
CA GLY A 114 0.86 -17.88 5.17
C GLY A 114 -0.48 -18.44 4.67
N GLU A 115 -0.68 -19.75 4.73
CA GLU A 115 -1.95 -20.39 4.40
C GLU A 115 -3.09 -19.92 5.32
N ASP A 116 -2.84 -19.88 6.63
CA ASP A 116 -3.82 -19.42 7.62
C ASP A 116 -4.18 -17.95 7.40
N PHE A 117 -3.19 -17.09 7.12
CA PHE A 117 -3.40 -15.69 6.79
C PHE A 117 -4.36 -15.51 5.60
N PHE A 118 -4.10 -16.19 4.48
CA PHE A 118 -4.94 -16.09 3.28
C PHE A 118 -6.30 -16.75 3.47
N LYS A 119 -6.39 -17.82 4.26
CA LYS A 119 -7.66 -18.49 4.59
C LYS A 119 -8.55 -17.60 5.44
N ILE A 120 -8.00 -16.91 6.42
CA ILE A 120 -8.74 -15.97 7.27
C ILE A 120 -9.21 -14.78 6.43
N ALA A 121 -8.33 -14.19 5.60
CA ALA A 121 -8.70 -13.13 4.67
C ALA A 121 -9.86 -13.55 3.76
N SER A 122 -9.76 -14.75 3.16
CA SER A 122 -10.81 -15.29 2.28
C SER A 122 -12.14 -15.51 3.02
N LYS A 123 -12.10 -16.06 4.24
CA LYS A 123 -13.30 -16.30 5.06
C LYS A 123 -13.99 -15.03 5.53
N LEU A 124 -13.22 -13.99 5.85
CA LEU A 124 -13.78 -12.70 6.28
C LEU A 124 -14.47 -11.97 5.15
N THR A 125 -14.00 -12.16 3.92
CA THR A 125 -14.73 -11.75 2.71
C THR A 125 -16.16 -12.29 2.74
N VAL A 126 -16.29 -13.61 2.93
CA VAL A 126 -17.59 -14.30 2.95
C VAL A 126 -18.43 -13.91 4.17
N ALA A 127 -17.85 -13.90 5.38
CA ALA A 127 -18.60 -13.62 6.60
C ALA A 127 -19.15 -12.18 6.67
N LYS A 128 -18.42 -11.21 6.12
CA LYS A 128 -18.86 -9.80 6.08
C LYS A 128 -20.01 -9.58 5.10
N ASP A 129 -20.03 -10.29 3.97
CA ASP A 129 -21.15 -10.27 3.01
C ASP A 129 -22.45 -10.75 3.67
N PHE A 130 -22.38 -11.78 4.50
CA PHE A 130 -23.54 -12.27 5.26
C PHE A 130 -24.05 -11.25 6.27
N LEU A 131 -23.16 -10.52 6.96
CA LEU A 131 -23.56 -9.50 7.94
C LEU A 131 -24.16 -8.25 7.28
N THR A 132 -23.63 -7.81 6.14
CA THR A 132 -24.20 -6.66 5.40
C THR A 132 -25.56 -6.98 4.76
N MET A 133 -25.80 -8.23 4.38
CA MET A 133 -27.14 -8.65 3.95
C MET A 133 -28.15 -8.74 5.11
N LEU A 134 -27.69 -8.98 6.34
CA LEU A 134 -28.55 -9.00 7.53
C LEU A 134 -28.94 -7.60 8.02
N GLU A 135 -28.12 -6.58 7.75
CA GLU A 135 -28.37 -5.19 8.16
C GLU A 135 -29.39 -4.46 7.24
N ILE A 136 -29.76 -5.06 6.11
CA ILE A 136 -30.72 -4.50 5.13
C ILE A 136 -32.09 -5.22 5.22
N ALA A 137 -32.25 -6.21 6.10
CA ALA A 137 -33.48 -6.99 6.29
C ALA A 137 -34.36 -6.48 7.44
#